data_AF-A0A182EF41-F1
#
_entry.id   AF-A0A182EF41-F1
#
_cell.length_a   1.000
_cell.length_b   1.000
_cell.length_c   1.000
_cell.angle_alpha   90.00
_cell.angle_beta   90.00
_cell.angle_gamma   90.00
#
_symmetry.space_group_name_H-M   'P 1'
#
loop_
_entity.id
_entity.type
_entity.pdbx_description
1 polymer ?
#
loop_
_entity_poly.entity_id
_entity_poly.type
_entity_poly.pdbx_seq_one_letter_code
_entity_poly.pdbx_strand_id
1 'polypeptide(L)'
;MVLELPSAKQSMTELDTSLLSLNHSKVLVPYIQAMIAAPFALEIMELEKNGKVWNVLEIGLGTGILNSFLYNAFSNINITAIELEQKMYEIAKKYFGLIEDKHQRIIVGDGLKYLQKIANSSQSKFDVIFIDACYDTVMDEVICPVEAFTLKQNLKIIKEALTKNGSFFAEFLWSLHAANTEEMRPHLLEK
;
A
#
# COMPACT_ATOMS: atom_id res chain seq x y z
N MET A 1 -10.64 4.16 5.35
CA MET A 1 -12.02 3.89 4.93
C MET A 1 -12.90 3.82 6.16
N VAL A 2 -14.13 4.34 6.13
CA VAL A 2 -15.10 4.21 7.25
C VAL A 2 -16.51 3.98 6.71
N LEU A 3 -17.38 3.38 7.51
CA LEU A 3 -18.82 3.36 7.21
C LEU A 3 -19.41 4.75 7.49
N GLU A 4 -20.18 5.30 6.55
CA GLU A 4 -20.93 6.53 6.76
C GLU A 4 -22.23 6.22 7.50
N LEU A 5 -22.43 6.92 8.62
CA LEU A 5 -23.69 6.88 9.35
C LEU A 5 -24.54 8.09 8.92
N PRO A 6 -25.64 7.89 8.15
CA PRO A 6 -26.53 8.98 7.79
C PRO A 6 -27.09 9.65 9.04
N SER A 7 -27.22 10.98 9.05
CA SER A 7 -27.72 11.73 10.20
C SER A 7 -29.07 11.21 10.71
N ALA A 8 -29.95 10.76 9.81
CA ALA A 8 -31.24 10.18 10.13
C ALA A 8 -31.18 8.84 10.89
N LYS A 9 -30.03 8.14 10.88
CA LYS A 9 -29.83 6.84 11.53
C LYS A 9 -29.04 6.92 12.84
N GLN A 10 -28.64 8.12 13.28
CA GLN A 10 -27.77 8.30 14.46
C GLN A 10 -28.46 7.99 15.79
N SER A 11 -29.80 8.04 15.86
CA SER A 11 -30.59 7.77 17.06
C SER A 11 -31.27 6.40 17.06
N MET A 12 -30.95 5.52 16.11
CA MET A 12 -31.54 4.18 16.03
C MET A 12 -30.89 3.24 17.04
N THR A 13 -31.69 2.40 17.70
CA THR A 13 -31.23 1.37 18.65
C THR A 13 -30.65 0.14 17.96
N GLU A 14 -31.05 -0.11 16.71
CA GLU A 14 -30.53 -1.19 15.87
C GLU A 14 -30.13 -0.63 14.51
N LEU A 15 -28.95 -1.05 14.03
CA LEU A 15 -28.34 -0.53 12.82
C LEU A 15 -27.80 -1.69 11.99
N ASP A 16 -28.41 -1.91 10.83
CA ASP A 16 -27.88 -2.83 9.83
C ASP A 16 -26.69 -2.17 9.12
N THR A 17 -25.48 -2.57 9.49
CA THR A 17 -24.23 -2.03 8.97
C THR A 17 -23.98 -2.41 7.51
N SER A 18 -24.64 -3.47 7.00
CA SER A 18 -24.52 -3.88 5.59
C SER A 18 -25.14 -2.87 4.63
N LEU A 19 -26.01 -1.99 5.13
CA LEU A 19 -26.69 -0.94 4.36
C LEU A 19 -25.95 0.41 4.40
N LEU A 20 -24.81 0.49 5.07
CA LEU A 20 -24.03 1.73 5.18
C LEU A 20 -23.05 1.86 4.01
N SER A 21 -22.94 3.06 3.46
CA SER A 21 -21.97 3.37 2.41
C SER A 21 -20.56 3.44 2.99
N LEU A 22 -19.58 3.10 2.16
CA LEU A 22 -18.17 3.28 2.48
C LEU A 22 -17.72 4.70 2.09
N ASN A 23 -17.00 5.36 2.98
CA ASN A 23 -16.29 6.60 2.72
C ASN A 23 -14.79 6.34 2.58
N HIS A 24 -14.31 6.50 1.35
CA HIS A 24 -12.91 6.29 0.98
C HIS A 24 -12.05 7.54 1.18
N SER A 25 -12.64 8.68 1.52
CA SER A 25 -11.94 9.96 1.78
C SER A 25 -11.33 10.07 3.17
N LYS A 26 -11.54 9.07 4.04
CA LYS A 26 -10.98 9.05 5.40
C LYS A 26 -10.07 7.85 5.57
N VAL A 27 -8.90 8.03 6.17
CA VAL A 27 -8.00 6.94 6.59
C VAL A 27 -7.87 7.06 8.10
N LEU A 28 -8.16 6.00 8.86
CA LEU A 28 -8.07 6.00 10.32
C LEU A 28 -6.85 5.26 10.86
N VAL A 29 -6.15 4.53 9.99
CA VAL A 29 -4.98 3.72 10.36
C VAL A 29 -3.73 4.62 10.24
N PRO A 30 -3.03 4.94 11.35
CA PRO A 30 -1.98 5.95 11.33
C PRO A 30 -0.80 5.64 10.40
N TYR A 31 -0.38 4.37 10.29
CA TYR A 31 0.73 4.03 9.40
C TYR A 31 0.35 4.25 7.92
N ILE A 32 -0.88 3.93 7.52
CA ILE A 32 -1.38 4.19 6.16
C ILE A 32 -1.41 5.69 5.89
N GLN A 33 -1.82 6.50 6.88
CA GLN A 33 -1.75 7.97 6.74
C GLN A 33 -0.31 8.44 6.51
N ALA A 34 0.66 7.89 7.24
CA ALA A 34 2.07 8.22 7.09
C ALA A 34 2.61 7.80 5.70
N MET A 35 2.28 6.59 5.23
CA MET A 35 2.64 6.13 3.89
C MET A 35 2.06 7.02 2.80
N ILE A 36 0.78 7.40 2.90
CA ILE A 36 0.13 8.31 1.95
C ILE A 36 0.80 9.69 1.94
N ALA A 37 1.15 10.22 3.12
CA ALA A 37 1.72 11.56 3.24
C ALA A 37 3.17 11.64 2.76
N ALA A 38 3.96 10.56 2.92
CA ALA A 38 5.40 10.59 2.73
C ALA A 38 5.86 11.01 1.31
N PRO A 39 5.27 10.53 0.19
CA PRO A 39 5.66 11.00 -1.14
C PRO A 39 5.43 12.51 -1.36
N PHE A 40 4.41 13.08 -0.73
CA PHE A 40 4.14 14.52 -0.84
C PHE A 40 5.08 15.33 0.06
N ALA A 41 5.32 14.85 1.29
CA ALA A 41 6.22 15.50 2.24
C ALA A 41 7.68 15.51 1.75
N LEU A 42 8.07 14.54 0.93
CA LEU A 42 9.39 14.45 0.31
C LEU A 42 9.44 15.06 -1.10
N GLU A 43 8.39 15.79 -1.52
CA GLU A 43 8.30 16.45 -2.83
C GLU A 43 8.49 15.51 -4.03
N ILE A 44 8.18 14.22 -3.84
CA ILE A 44 8.16 13.23 -4.94
C ILE A 44 6.87 13.40 -5.73
N MET A 45 5.75 13.65 -5.05
CA MET A 45 4.45 13.94 -5.65
C MET A 45 3.99 15.36 -5.27
N GLU A 46 3.24 15.98 -6.18
CA GLU A 46 2.65 17.30 -5.99
C GLU A 46 1.13 17.19 -5.82
N LEU A 47 0.56 18.00 -4.92
CA LEU A 47 -0.88 18.13 -4.73
C LEU A 47 -1.55 18.93 -5.84
N GLU A 48 -0.81 19.87 -6.45
CA GLU A 48 -1.35 20.73 -7.49
C GLU A 48 -1.50 19.99 -8.81
N LYS A 49 -2.59 20.29 -9.54
CA LYS A 49 -2.84 19.75 -10.87
C LYS A 49 -1.94 20.46 -11.88
N ASN A 50 -0.69 20.03 -11.98
CA ASN A 50 0.27 20.46 -13.00
C ASN A 50 0.13 19.69 -14.34
N GLY A 51 -0.91 18.84 -14.46
CA GLY A 51 -1.15 18.00 -15.64
C GLY A 51 -0.35 16.70 -15.67
N LYS A 52 0.60 16.48 -14.73
CA LYS A 52 1.33 15.22 -14.60
C LYS A 52 0.41 14.15 -13.99
N VAL A 53 0.45 12.96 -14.59
CA VAL A 53 -0.12 11.73 -14.02
C VAL A 53 0.97 10.97 -13.28
N TRP A 54 0.74 10.67 -12.02
CA TRP A 54 1.64 9.91 -11.16
C TRP A 54 1.36 8.42 -11.28
N ASN A 55 2.38 7.62 -11.64
CA ASN A 55 2.24 6.17 -11.70
C ASN A 55 2.63 5.57 -10.35
N VAL A 56 1.66 4.96 -9.68
CA VAL A 56 1.83 4.37 -8.35
C VAL A 56 1.70 2.86 -8.44
N LEU A 57 2.62 2.14 -7.81
CA LEU A 57 2.52 0.71 -7.55
C LEU A 57 2.26 0.49 -6.06
N GLU A 58 1.37 -0.42 -5.74
CA GLU A 58 1.15 -0.93 -4.39
C GLU A 58 1.35 -2.44 -4.43
N ILE A 59 2.17 -2.98 -3.53
CA ILE A 59 2.37 -4.42 -3.38
C ILE A 59 1.85 -4.81 -2.00
N GLY A 60 0.84 -5.68 -1.99
CA GLY A 60 -0.04 -5.93 -0.86
C GLY A 60 -1.22 -4.97 -0.89
N LEU A 61 -2.38 -5.46 -1.36
CA LEU A 61 -3.61 -4.67 -1.42
C LEU A 61 -4.33 -4.69 -0.07
N GLY A 62 -4.36 -5.87 0.57
CA GLY A 62 -5.17 -6.10 1.76
C GLY A 62 -6.63 -5.70 1.52
N THR A 63 -7.17 -4.86 2.40
CA THR A 63 -8.54 -4.33 2.26
C THR A 63 -8.67 -3.15 1.29
N GLY A 64 -7.56 -2.69 0.69
CA GLY A 64 -7.54 -1.62 -0.29
C GLY A 64 -7.72 -0.22 0.29
N ILE A 65 -7.41 0.01 1.57
CA ILE A 65 -7.56 1.33 2.22
C ILE A 65 -6.62 2.36 1.59
N LEU A 66 -5.32 2.04 1.45
CA LEU A 66 -4.34 2.91 0.81
C LEU A 66 -4.73 3.12 -0.66
N ASN A 67 -4.93 2.02 -1.38
CA ASN A 67 -5.37 2.02 -2.78
C ASN A 67 -6.55 2.95 -3.06
N SER A 68 -7.66 2.72 -2.36
CA SER A 68 -8.94 3.38 -2.58
C SER A 68 -8.90 4.84 -2.13
N PHE A 69 -8.13 5.16 -1.10
CA PHE A 69 -7.93 6.55 -0.71
C PHE A 69 -7.20 7.32 -1.80
N LEU A 70 -6.07 6.79 -2.31
CA LEU A 70 -5.31 7.47 -3.36
C LEU A 70 -6.15 7.68 -4.62
N TYR A 71 -6.88 6.65 -5.05
CA TYR A 71 -7.79 6.73 -6.19
C TYR A 71 -8.88 7.80 -6.00
N ASN A 72 -9.52 7.82 -4.83
CA ASN A 72 -10.61 8.75 -4.54
C ASN A 72 -10.13 10.20 -4.30
N ALA A 73 -8.98 10.39 -3.67
CA ALA A 73 -8.46 11.71 -3.32
C ALA A 73 -7.78 12.44 -4.50
N PHE A 74 -7.18 11.69 -5.46
CA PHE A 74 -6.32 12.30 -6.48
C PHE A 74 -6.70 11.85 -7.89
N SER A 75 -7.23 12.79 -8.69
CA SER A 75 -7.65 12.52 -10.07
C SER A 75 -6.50 12.29 -11.06
N ASN A 76 -5.26 12.54 -10.66
CA ASN A 76 -4.05 12.41 -11.48
C ASN A 76 -3.13 11.28 -11.01
N ILE A 77 -3.66 10.31 -10.26
CA ILE A 77 -2.94 9.08 -9.92
C ILE A 77 -3.42 7.93 -10.83
N ASN A 78 -2.47 7.18 -11.36
CA ASN A 78 -2.68 5.90 -12.02
C ASN A 78 -2.07 4.81 -11.13
N ILE A 79 -2.92 4.08 -10.42
CA ILE A 79 -2.50 3.08 -9.43
C ILE A 79 -2.63 1.66 -9.98
N THR A 80 -1.60 0.86 -9.74
CA THR A 80 -1.62 -0.59 -9.94
C THR A 80 -1.36 -1.25 -8.60
N ALA A 81 -2.27 -2.07 -8.11
CA ALA A 81 -2.04 -2.88 -6.92
C ALA A 81 -1.75 -4.33 -7.30
N ILE A 82 -0.79 -4.95 -6.62
CA ILE A 82 -0.48 -6.36 -6.72
C ILE A 82 -0.89 -7.03 -5.42
N GLU A 83 -1.80 -7.99 -5.50
CA GLU A 83 -2.28 -8.78 -4.37
C GLU A 83 -1.91 -10.24 -4.57
N LEU A 84 -1.26 -10.86 -3.59
CA LEU A 84 -0.84 -12.26 -3.71
C LEU A 84 -2.05 -13.20 -3.69
N GLU A 85 -3.05 -12.89 -2.87
CA GLU A 85 -4.15 -13.79 -2.57
C GLU A 85 -5.47 -13.38 -3.26
N GLN A 86 -5.94 -14.25 -4.16
CA GLN A 86 -7.22 -14.11 -4.85
C GLN A 86 -8.39 -13.83 -3.90
N LYS A 87 -8.41 -14.50 -2.74
CA LYS A 87 -9.46 -14.32 -1.73
C LYS A 87 -9.45 -12.93 -1.12
N MET A 88 -8.28 -12.35 -0.89
CA MET A 88 -8.16 -11.01 -0.33
C MET A 88 -8.65 -9.96 -1.34
N TYR A 89 -8.29 -10.12 -2.61
CA TYR A 89 -8.87 -9.32 -3.70
C TYR A 89 -10.41 -9.40 -3.75
N GLU A 90 -10.98 -10.59 -3.64
CA GLU A 90 -12.45 -10.77 -3.62
C GLU A 90 -13.10 -10.10 -2.41
N ILE A 91 -12.46 -10.17 -1.23
CA ILE A 91 -12.92 -9.49 -0.03
C ILE A 91 -12.89 -7.97 -0.21
N ALA A 92 -11.78 -7.42 -0.72
CA ALA A 92 -11.63 -5.99 -0.99
C ALA A 92 -12.72 -5.47 -1.95
N LYS A 93 -13.00 -6.24 -3.01
CA LYS A 93 -14.04 -5.91 -3.99
C LYS A 93 -15.45 -6.01 -3.43
N LYS A 94 -15.75 -7.07 -2.68
CA LYS A 94 -17.10 -7.34 -2.18
C LYS A 94 -17.48 -6.45 -0.99
N TYR A 95 -16.55 -6.21 -0.07
CA TYR A 95 -16.86 -5.60 1.24
C TYR A 95 -16.21 -4.24 1.47
N PHE A 96 -15.16 -3.90 0.71
CA PHE A 96 -14.41 -2.65 0.87
C PHE A 96 -14.51 -1.74 -0.36
N GLY A 97 -15.46 -2.01 -1.26
CA GLY A 97 -15.82 -1.10 -2.34
C GLY A 97 -14.70 -0.85 -3.35
N LEU A 98 -13.78 -1.80 -3.51
CA LEU A 98 -12.70 -1.68 -4.50
C LEU A 98 -13.26 -1.53 -5.91
N ILE A 99 -12.81 -0.50 -6.62
CA ILE A 99 -13.22 -0.18 -8.00
C ILE A 99 -12.06 -0.49 -8.94
N GLU A 100 -12.35 -0.87 -10.17
CA GLU A 100 -11.33 -1.06 -11.21
C GLU A 100 -11.74 -0.30 -12.45
N ASP A 101 -10.82 0.50 -12.99
CA ASP A 101 -11.01 1.26 -14.21
C ASP A 101 -9.66 1.53 -14.91
N LYS A 102 -9.61 2.51 -15.80
CA LYS A 102 -8.37 2.86 -16.51
C LYS A 102 -7.28 3.46 -15.62
N HIS A 103 -7.63 3.99 -14.44
CA HIS A 103 -6.75 4.64 -13.47
C HIS A 103 -6.45 3.76 -12.25
N GLN A 104 -7.24 2.72 -11.99
CA GLN A 104 -7.02 1.74 -10.91
C GLN A 104 -7.09 0.31 -11.45
N ARG A 105 -5.97 -0.42 -11.37
CA ARG A 105 -5.86 -1.81 -11.81
C ARG A 105 -5.40 -2.70 -10.68
N ILE A 106 -6.01 -3.86 -10.53
CA ILE A 106 -5.57 -4.88 -9.58
C ILE A 106 -5.06 -6.10 -10.33
N ILE A 107 -3.91 -6.60 -9.92
CA ILE A 107 -3.31 -7.80 -10.48
C ILE A 107 -3.13 -8.79 -9.33
N VAL A 108 -3.81 -9.93 -9.42
CA VAL A 108 -3.59 -11.02 -8.48
C VAL A 108 -2.33 -11.77 -8.90
N GLY A 109 -1.29 -11.76 -8.06
CA GLY A 109 -0.02 -12.39 -8.33
C GLY A 109 1.11 -11.96 -7.40
N ASP A 110 2.31 -12.46 -7.72
CA ASP A 110 3.53 -12.21 -6.95
C ASP A 110 4.13 -10.84 -7.30
N GLY A 111 4.23 -9.96 -6.30
CA GLY A 111 4.75 -8.61 -6.45
C GLY A 111 6.21 -8.55 -6.89
N LEU A 112 7.06 -9.48 -6.43
CA LEU A 112 8.47 -9.52 -6.83
C LEU A 112 8.61 -9.96 -8.28
N LYS A 113 7.82 -10.96 -8.72
CA LYS A 113 7.79 -11.37 -10.14
C LYS A 113 7.27 -10.25 -11.04
N TYR A 114 6.26 -9.50 -10.58
CA TYR A 114 5.78 -8.33 -11.29
C TYR A 114 6.89 -7.28 -11.45
N LEU A 115 7.59 -6.93 -10.35
CA LEU A 115 8.72 -6.00 -10.38
C LEU A 115 9.84 -6.47 -11.32
N GLN A 116 10.19 -7.77 -11.31
CA GLN A 116 11.19 -8.34 -12.23
C GLN A 116 10.78 -8.16 -13.70
N LYS A 117 9.50 -8.35 -14.01
CA LYS A 117 8.98 -8.12 -15.37
C LYS A 117 9.11 -6.65 -15.76
N ILE A 118 8.75 -5.72 -14.87
CA ILE A 118 8.85 -4.28 -15.13
C ILE A 118 10.32 -3.86 -15.32
N ALA A 119 11.22 -4.27 -14.42
CA ALA A 119 12.64 -3.93 -14.45
C ALA A 119 13.33 -4.36 -15.76
N ASN A 120 12.92 -5.50 -16.33
CA ASN A 120 13.46 -6.04 -17.57
C ASN A 120 12.73 -5.55 -18.84
N SER A 121 11.75 -4.67 -18.70
CA SER A 121 10.93 -4.19 -19.82
C SER A 121 11.20 -2.72 -20.13
N SER A 122 10.77 -2.29 -21.31
CA SER A 122 10.66 -0.87 -21.67
C SER A 122 9.37 -0.22 -21.15
N GLN A 123 8.61 -0.90 -20.28
CA GLN A 123 7.37 -0.36 -19.73
C GLN A 123 7.63 0.85 -18.83
N SER A 124 6.58 1.66 -18.65
CA SER A 124 6.62 2.81 -17.76
C SER A 124 6.97 2.39 -16.34
N LYS A 125 7.95 3.08 -15.78
CA LYS A 125 8.38 2.93 -14.39
C LYS A 125 7.45 3.71 -13.45
N PHE A 126 7.54 3.41 -12.16
CA PHE A 126 6.69 4.03 -11.14
C PHE A 126 7.36 5.25 -10.52
N ASP A 127 6.57 6.30 -10.26
CA ASP A 127 6.99 7.45 -9.46
C ASP A 127 7.01 7.07 -7.97
N VAL A 128 6.07 6.23 -7.54
CA VAL A 128 5.96 5.76 -6.16
C VAL A 128 5.69 4.27 -6.13
N ILE A 129 6.40 3.53 -5.28
CA ILE A 129 6.10 2.13 -4.96
C ILE A 129 5.80 2.00 -3.46
N PHE A 130 4.61 1.54 -3.10
CA PHE A 130 4.27 1.14 -1.74
C PHE A 130 4.47 -0.36 -1.57
N ILE A 131 5.13 -0.77 -0.49
CA ILE A 131 5.32 -2.16 -0.11
C ILE A 131 4.64 -2.37 1.25
N ASP A 132 3.46 -2.96 1.22
CA ASP A 132 2.62 -3.35 2.36
C ASP A 132 2.28 -4.86 2.24
N ALA A 133 3.32 -5.66 1.99
CA ALA A 133 3.22 -7.10 1.81
C ALA A 133 3.70 -7.80 3.09
N CYS A 134 2.77 -8.21 3.93
CA CYS A 134 3.02 -8.79 5.24
C CYS A 134 2.67 -10.28 5.28
N TYR A 135 3.18 -10.98 6.30
CA TYR A 135 2.64 -12.28 6.67
C TYR A 135 1.36 -12.12 7.50
N ASP A 136 0.37 -12.97 7.25
CA ASP A 136 -0.88 -13.07 8.03
C ASP A 136 -0.66 -13.58 9.47
N THR A 137 0.52 -14.10 9.74
CA THR A 137 0.91 -14.67 11.03
C THR A 137 2.37 -14.33 11.31
N VAL A 138 2.75 -14.35 12.59
CA VAL A 138 4.15 -14.19 12.98
C VAL A 138 4.90 -15.46 12.59
N MET A 139 5.39 -15.50 11.35
CA MET A 139 6.17 -16.62 10.82
C MET A 139 7.67 -16.47 11.16
N ASP A 140 8.15 -15.25 11.41
CA ASP A 140 9.56 -14.91 11.68
C ASP A 140 9.70 -13.63 12.55
N GLU A 141 10.93 -13.13 12.68
CA GLU A 141 11.27 -11.86 13.33
C GLU A 141 10.59 -10.65 12.66
N VAL A 142 10.43 -10.70 11.32
CA VAL A 142 9.83 -9.64 10.49
C VAL A 142 8.43 -10.05 10.09
N ILE A 143 7.45 -9.21 10.38
CA ILE A 143 6.05 -9.42 9.97
C ILE A 143 5.78 -8.66 8.68
N CYS A 144 6.32 -7.44 8.57
CA CYS A 144 6.18 -6.56 7.40
C CYS A 144 7.49 -5.82 7.11
N PRO A 145 7.90 -5.66 5.83
CA PRO A 145 7.41 -6.44 4.71
C PRO A 145 7.98 -7.87 4.80
N VAL A 146 7.44 -8.80 4.01
CA VAL A 146 8.07 -10.11 3.82
C VAL A 146 9.52 -9.93 3.37
N GLU A 147 10.41 -10.81 3.83
CA GLU A 147 11.86 -10.67 3.70
C GLU A 147 12.34 -10.56 2.25
N ALA A 148 11.55 -11.08 1.30
CA ALA A 148 11.79 -10.91 -0.12
C ALA A 148 12.01 -9.43 -0.52
N PHE A 149 11.36 -8.47 0.14
CA PHE A 149 11.51 -7.05 -0.17
C PHE A 149 12.66 -6.35 0.58
N THR A 150 13.35 -7.04 1.51
CA THR A 150 14.51 -6.51 2.24
C THR A 150 15.85 -7.00 1.67
N LEU A 151 15.83 -8.09 0.88
CA LEU A 151 17.03 -8.63 0.24
C LEU A 151 17.67 -7.63 -0.75
N LYS A 152 18.98 -7.40 -0.60
CA LYS A 152 19.77 -6.46 -1.43
C LYS A 152 19.58 -6.64 -2.94
N GLN A 153 19.49 -7.89 -3.41
CA GLN A 153 19.27 -8.20 -4.83
C GLN A 153 17.88 -7.75 -5.31
N ASN A 154 16.86 -7.85 -4.45
CA ASN A 154 15.50 -7.46 -4.76
C ASN A 154 15.30 -5.95 -4.62
N LEU A 155 16.01 -5.28 -3.71
CA LEU A 155 16.09 -3.82 -3.65
C LEU A 155 16.63 -3.21 -4.96
N LYS A 156 17.57 -3.90 -5.64
CA LYS A 156 18.04 -3.48 -6.97
C LYS A 156 16.91 -3.55 -8.00
N ILE A 157 16.10 -4.60 -7.97
CA ILE A 157 14.93 -4.76 -8.86
C ILE A 157 13.91 -3.65 -8.61
N ILE A 158 13.59 -3.35 -7.35
CA ILE A 158 12.70 -2.23 -6.99
C ILE A 158 13.24 -0.91 -7.56
N LYS A 159 14.54 -0.64 -7.37
CA LYS A 159 15.19 0.56 -7.93
C LYS A 159 15.08 0.62 -9.45
N GLU A 160 15.23 -0.50 -10.13
CA GLU A 160 15.10 -0.57 -11.59
C GLU A 160 13.67 -0.34 -12.08
N ALA A 161 12.65 -0.63 -11.25
CA ALA A 161 11.24 -0.37 -11.52
C ALA A 161 10.79 1.08 -11.22
N LEU A 162 11.63 1.89 -10.56
CA LEU A 162 11.36 3.31 -10.26
C LEU A 162 11.83 4.26 -11.36
N THR A 163 11.12 5.37 -11.54
CA THR A 163 11.61 6.49 -12.36
C THR A 163 12.87 7.10 -11.71
N LYS A 164 13.57 7.98 -12.44
CA LYS A 164 14.81 8.63 -11.94
C LYS A 164 14.62 9.33 -10.59
N ASN A 165 13.44 9.92 -10.37
CA ASN A 165 13.09 10.66 -9.15
C ASN A 165 12.07 9.91 -8.30
N GLY A 166 11.79 8.64 -8.64
CA GLY A 166 10.83 7.84 -7.90
C GLY A 166 11.43 7.26 -6.63
N SER A 167 10.57 6.99 -5.65
CA SER A 167 10.95 6.36 -4.39
C SER A 167 9.97 5.25 -4.02
N PHE A 168 10.42 4.34 -3.17
CA PHE A 168 9.53 3.37 -2.55
C PHE A 168 9.38 3.66 -1.05
N PHE A 169 8.24 3.23 -0.49
CA PHE A 169 7.89 3.34 0.91
C PHE A 169 7.41 1.97 1.37
N ALA A 170 7.94 1.48 2.48
CA ALA A 170 7.59 0.17 3.02
C ALA A 170 7.16 0.29 4.49
N GLU A 171 6.13 -0.46 4.87
CA GLU A 171 5.82 -0.68 6.27
C GLU A 171 6.83 -1.64 6.88
N PHE A 172 7.43 -1.28 8.01
CA PHE A 172 8.30 -2.15 8.78
C PHE A 172 7.64 -2.50 10.12
N LEU A 173 7.29 -3.78 10.28
CA LEU A 173 6.73 -4.34 11.51
C LEU A 173 7.58 -5.53 11.96
N TRP A 174 8.05 -5.47 13.19
CA TRP A 174 8.93 -6.47 13.79
C TRP A 174 8.33 -7.04 15.07
N SER A 175 8.50 -8.34 15.30
CA SER A 175 8.07 -8.97 16.54
C SER A 175 8.97 -8.57 17.72
N LEU A 176 8.38 -8.16 18.85
CA LEU A 176 9.14 -7.85 20.08
C LEU A 176 9.92 -9.05 20.64
N HIS A 177 9.52 -10.28 20.30
CA HIS A 177 10.29 -11.47 20.67
C HIS A 177 11.66 -11.48 19.97
N ALA A 178 11.69 -11.06 18.70
CA ALA A 178 12.90 -10.92 17.91
C ALA A 178 13.72 -9.67 18.23
N ALA A 179 13.10 -8.61 18.75
CA ALA A 179 13.83 -7.44 19.24
C ALA A 179 14.65 -7.72 20.51
N ASN A 180 14.34 -8.81 21.22
CA ASN A 180 14.96 -9.21 22.49
C ASN A 180 15.92 -10.40 22.36
N THR A 181 16.11 -10.97 21.18
CA THR A 181 17.20 -11.93 20.93
C THR A 181 18.53 -11.17 20.91
N GLU A 182 19.53 -11.68 21.64
CA GLU A 182 20.82 -11.01 21.91
C GLU A 182 21.67 -10.70 20.66
N GLU A 183 21.29 -11.19 19.47
CA GLU A 183 22.07 -11.03 18.24
C GLU A 183 22.05 -9.61 17.63
N MET A 184 21.16 -8.71 18.07
CA MET A 184 21.03 -7.35 17.51
C MET A 184 21.32 -6.20 18.49
N ARG A 185 21.82 -6.50 19.70
CA ARG A 185 22.40 -5.51 20.61
C ARG A 185 23.93 -5.56 20.46
N PRO A 186 24.56 -5.11 19.34
CA PRO A 186 24.83 -3.67 19.17
C PRO A 186 25.22 -3.22 17.74
N HIS A 187 24.38 -2.51 16.97
CA HIS A 187 24.88 -1.70 15.83
C HIS A 187 24.11 -0.39 15.54
N LEU A 188 23.09 -0.05 16.35
CA LEU A 188 22.29 1.17 16.16
C LEU A 188 22.63 2.30 17.16
N LEU A 189 23.70 2.16 17.95
CA LEU A 189 24.19 3.18 18.89
C LEU A 189 25.63 3.65 18.63
N GLU A 190 26.21 3.31 17.47
CA GLU A 190 27.46 3.94 17.03
C GLU A 190 27.27 4.61 15.66
N LYS A 191 26.82 5.87 15.70
CA LYS A 191 27.44 7.02 15.05
C LYS A 191 26.79 8.32 15.50
#